data_AF-A0AAD7AWL7-F1
#
_entry.id   AF-A0AAD7AWL7-F1
#
_cell.length_a   1.000
_cell.length_b   1.000
_cell.length_c   1.000
_cell.angle_alpha   90.00
_cell.angle_beta   90.00
_cell.angle_gamma   90.00
#
_symmetry.space_group_name_H-M   'P 1'
#
loop_
_entity.id
_entity.type
_entity.pdbx_description
1 polymer ?
#
loop_
_entity_poly.entity_id
_entity_poly.type
_entity_poly.pdbx_seq_one_letter_code
_entity_poly.pdbx_strand_id
1 'polypeptide(L)'
;MVRGKPLSDDLRGAILNMARNFDLHEICHHTGCKKRTVQRVLEDYRKKGTVMREHLRLEMRGAKRIMSPGDIRFLTGLVRHSPDVYLDELREMLEETRGSEVSEATIWRSLKRCGFTMKKVCLGGVIS
;
A
#
# COMPACT_ATOMS: atom_id res chain seq x y z
N MET A 1 -14.31 10.76 -11.43
CA MET A 1 -14.13 11.91 -10.52
C MET A 1 -12.75 12.51 -10.72
N VAL A 2 -12.66 13.71 -11.30
CA VAL A 2 -11.38 14.44 -11.45
C VAL A 2 -10.91 14.81 -10.04
N ARG A 3 -9.92 14.08 -9.51
CA ARG A 3 -9.27 14.46 -8.26
C ARG A 3 -8.39 15.66 -8.58
N GLY A 4 -8.91 16.85 -8.29
CA GLY A 4 -8.16 18.10 -8.39
C GLY A 4 -6.80 17.99 -7.69
N LYS A 5 -5.81 18.74 -8.21
CA LYS A 5 -4.43 18.70 -7.74
C LYS A 5 -4.42 18.87 -6.21
N PRO A 6 -3.87 17.90 -5.48
CA PRO A 6 -3.93 17.89 -4.03
C PRO A 6 -3.11 19.04 -3.43
N LEU A 7 -3.57 19.55 -2.28
CA LEU A 7 -2.94 20.65 -1.54
C LEU A 7 -1.47 20.33 -1.20
N SER A 8 -0.57 21.31 -1.39
CA SER A 8 0.85 21.19 -1.02
C SER A 8 1.00 20.93 0.48
N ASP A 9 2.04 20.18 0.88
CA ASP A 9 2.34 19.93 2.28
C ASP A 9 2.65 21.22 3.04
N ASP A 10 3.28 22.21 2.39
CA ASP A 10 3.53 23.54 2.97
C ASP A 10 2.23 24.26 3.34
N LEU A 11 1.25 24.23 2.44
CA LEU A 11 -0.04 24.87 2.65
C LEU A 11 -0.85 24.15 3.73
N ARG A 12 -0.72 22.82 3.84
CA ARG A 12 -1.31 22.06 4.93
C ARG A 12 -0.65 22.40 6.28
N GLY A 13 0.68 22.55 6.30
CA GLY A 13 1.43 22.98 7.48
C GLY A 13 1.09 24.39 7.93
N ALA A 14 0.94 25.32 6.98
CA ALA A 14 0.48 26.69 7.23
C ALA A 14 -0.93 26.71 7.84
N ILE A 15 -1.87 25.91 7.30
CA ILE A 15 -3.21 25.76 7.88
C ILE A 15 -3.14 25.28 9.33
N LEU A 16 -2.28 24.31 9.66
CA LEU A 16 -2.12 23.82 11.03
C LEU A 16 -1.57 24.91 11.95
N ASN A 17 -0.55 25.65 11.50
CA ASN A 17 0.05 26.70 12.30
C ASN A 17 -0.94 27.86 12.54
N MET A 18 -1.73 28.21 11.54
CA MET A 18 -2.78 29.22 11.66
C MET A 18 -3.91 28.72 12.58
N ALA A 19 -4.29 27.44 12.52
CA ALA A 19 -5.34 26.87 13.38
C ALA A 19 -5.01 26.86 14.88
N ARG A 20 -3.77 27.17 15.27
CA ARG A 20 -3.40 27.36 16.68
C ARG A 20 -3.76 28.74 17.21
N ASN A 21 -3.86 29.75 16.34
CA ASN A 21 -3.99 31.15 16.72
C ASN A 21 -5.16 31.90 16.06
N PHE A 22 -5.75 31.33 15.01
CA PHE A 22 -6.79 31.97 14.19
C PHE A 22 -8.04 31.09 14.11
N ASP A 23 -9.20 31.73 13.92
CA ASP A 23 -10.46 31.01 13.72
C ASP A 23 -10.58 30.47 12.28
N LEU A 24 -11.41 29.45 12.08
CA LEU A 24 -11.62 28.77 10.79
C LEU A 24 -11.94 29.75 9.66
N HIS A 25 -12.66 30.84 9.96
CA HIS A 25 -13.02 31.86 8.98
C HIS A 25 -11.79 32.67 8.51
N GLU A 26 -10.91 33.05 9.45
CA GLU A 26 -9.69 33.79 9.16
C GLU A 26 -8.68 32.93 8.39
N ILE A 27 -8.57 31.65 8.73
CA ILE A 27 -7.74 30.69 7.99
C ILE A 27 -8.21 30.58 6.55
N CYS A 28 -9.53 30.49 6.31
CA CYS A 28 -10.08 30.44 4.95
C CYS A 28 -9.75 31.73 4.17
N HIS A 29 -9.85 32.88 4.83
CA HIS A 29 -9.52 34.18 4.24
C HIS A 29 -8.04 34.29 3.87
N HIS A 30 -7.14 33.84 4.75
CA HIS A 30 -5.69 33.98 4.57
C HIS A 30 -5.10 32.93 3.62
N THR A 31 -5.66 31.73 3.59
CA THR A 31 -5.14 30.62 2.77
C THR A 31 -5.85 30.47 1.42
N GLY A 32 -6.94 31.22 1.19
CA GLY A 32 -7.80 31.07 0.02
C GLY A 32 -8.47 29.69 -0.09
N CYS A 33 -8.36 28.86 0.95
CA CYS A 33 -8.89 27.50 0.97
C CYS A 33 -10.36 27.50 1.38
N LYS A 34 -11.15 26.63 0.73
CA LYS A 34 -12.54 26.38 1.14
C LYS A 34 -12.58 25.81 2.56
N LYS A 35 -13.59 26.20 3.35
CA LYS A 35 -13.83 25.70 4.73
C LYS A 35 -13.74 24.18 4.85
N ARG A 36 -14.34 23.45 3.88
CA ARG A 36 -14.27 21.98 3.81
C ARG A 36 -12.84 21.43 3.74
N THR A 37 -11.91 22.14 3.10
CA THR A 37 -10.51 21.73 2.93
C THR A 37 -9.76 21.92 4.23
N VAL A 38 -9.97 23.07 4.89
CA VAL A 38 -9.38 23.39 6.20
C VAL A 38 -9.84 22.38 7.25
N GLN A 39 -11.15 22.13 7.34
CA GLN A 39 -11.71 21.13 8.26
C GLN A 39 -11.14 19.74 8.03
N ARG A 40 -11.03 19.31 6.76
CA ARG A 40 -10.47 17.99 6.45
C ARG A 40 -9.00 17.87 6.85
N VAL A 41 -8.20 18.92 6.68
CA VAL A 41 -6.79 18.91 7.13
C VAL A 41 -6.69 18.83 8.65
N LEU A 42 -7.55 19.54 9.39
CA LEU A 42 -7.57 19.48 10.85
C LEU A 42 -8.07 18.13 11.38
N GLU A 43 -9.08 17.54 10.74
CA GLU A 43 -9.52 16.18 11.07
C GLU A 43 -8.46 15.13 10.76
N ASP A 44 -7.79 15.23 9.61
CA ASP A 44 -6.66 14.36 9.25
C ASP A 44 -5.57 14.44 10.35
N TYR A 45 -5.23 15.65 10.81
CA TYR A 45 -4.27 15.85 11.89
C TYR A 45 -4.74 15.28 13.23
N ARG A 46 -6.00 15.51 13.63
CA ARG A 46 -6.57 14.97 14.88
C ARG A 46 -6.57 13.44 14.91
N LYS A 47 -6.84 12.80 13.77
CA LYS A 47 -6.93 11.34 13.68
C LYS A 47 -5.56 10.65 13.62
N LYS A 48 -4.56 11.29 13.01
CA LYS A 48 -3.28 10.64 12.66
C LYS A 48 -2.04 11.29 13.26
N GLY A 49 -2.17 12.48 13.84
CA GLY A 49 -1.04 13.24 14.39
C GLY A 49 -0.08 13.81 13.34
N THR A 50 -0.34 13.62 12.04
CA THR A 50 0.52 14.12 10.96
C THR A 50 -0.29 14.84 9.89
N VAL A 51 0.25 15.96 9.43
CA VAL A 51 -0.29 16.75 8.31
C VAL A 51 0.33 16.32 6.97
N MET A 52 1.53 15.74 7.06
CA MET A 52 2.38 15.34 5.96
C MET A 52 1.74 14.21 5.17
N ARG A 53 1.53 14.46 3.88
CA ARG A 53 0.78 13.53 3.06
C ARG A 53 1.53 12.25 2.74
N GLU A 54 2.86 12.26 2.77
CA GLU A 54 3.66 11.05 2.60
C GLU A 54 3.22 9.97 3.60
N HIS A 55 3.14 10.32 4.89
CA HIS A 55 2.66 9.44 5.95
C HIS A 55 1.21 9.01 5.72
N LEU A 56 0.33 9.94 5.32
CA LEU A 56 -1.07 9.63 5.00
C LEU A 56 -1.20 8.67 3.81
N ARG A 57 -0.30 8.75 2.82
CA ARG A 57 -0.27 7.88 1.64
C ARG A 57 0.33 6.52 1.93
N LEU A 58 1.35 6.45 2.78
CA LEU A 58 1.95 5.20 3.22
C LEU A 58 0.93 4.33 3.95
N GLU A 59 0.13 4.93 4.83
CA GLU A 59 -0.97 4.22 5.50
C GLU A 59 -2.12 3.82 4.56
N MET A 60 -2.33 4.56 3.47
CA MET A 60 -3.43 4.32 2.52
C MET A 60 -3.04 3.46 1.30
N ARG A 61 -1.78 3.07 1.14
CA ARG A 61 -1.34 2.21 0.03
C ARG A 61 -1.51 0.73 0.37
N GLY A 62 -2.73 0.23 0.10
CA GLY A 62 -3.04 -1.18 -0.05
C GLY A 62 -3.26 -1.90 1.27
N ALA A 63 -4.30 -2.74 1.30
CA ALA A 63 -4.69 -3.56 2.44
C ALA A 63 -3.49 -4.16 3.17
N LYS A 64 -3.56 -4.16 4.51
CA LYS A 64 -2.62 -4.81 5.43
C LYS A 64 -2.21 -6.15 4.81
N ARG A 65 -0.93 -6.30 4.48
CA ARG A 65 -0.46 -7.47 3.73
C ARG A 65 -0.85 -8.71 4.53
N ILE A 66 -1.67 -9.58 3.95
CA ILE A 66 -1.91 -10.92 4.52
C ILE A 66 -0.56 -11.65 4.66
N MET A 67 0.36 -11.38 3.74
CA MET A 67 1.71 -11.90 3.73
C MET A 67 2.68 -11.00 4.50
N SER A 68 3.26 -11.53 5.58
CA SER A 68 4.30 -10.87 6.36
C SER A 68 5.53 -10.61 5.48
N PRO A 69 6.31 -9.54 5.72
CA PRO A 69 7.57 -9.30 5.02
C PRO A 69 8.55 -10.48 5.12
N GLY A 70 8.45 -11.28 6.19
CA GLY A 70 9.22 -12.51 6.34
C GLY A 70 8.85 -13.60 5.33
N ASP A 71 7.56 -13.75 5.03
CA ASP A 71 7.06 -14.80 4.12
C ASP A 71 7.53 -14.50 2.70
N ILE A 72 7.51 -13.22 2.32
CA ILE A 72 8.02 -12.76 1.02
C ILE A 72 9.50 -13.11 0.88
N ARG A 73 10.31 -12.85 1.93
CA ARG A 73 11.75 -13.19 1.90
C ARG A 73 11.98 -14.69 1.77
N PHE A 74 11.21 -15.50 2.48
CA PHE A 74 11.26 -16.96 2.40
C PHE A 74 10.93 -17.46 1.00
N LEU A 75 9.81 -17.01 0.41
CA LEU A 75 9.42 -17.33 -0.96
C LEU A 75 10.49 -16.92 -1.98
N THR A 76 11.05 -15.72 -1.86
CA THR A 76 12.11 -15.28 -2.77
C THR A 76 13.41 -16.06 -2.60
N GLY A 77 13.70 -16.59 -1.40
CA GLY A 77 14.85 -17.47 -1.15
C GLY A 77 14.65 -18.83 -1.80
N LEU A 78 13.46 -19.42 -1.65
CA LEU A 78 13.08 -20.68 -2.29
C LEU A 78 13.17 -20.62 -3.81
N VAL A 79 12.56 -19.59 -4.43
CA VAL A 79 12.59 -19.44 -5.90
C VAL A 79 14.02 -19.16 -6.41
N ARG A 80 14.89 -18.56 -5.61
CA ARG A 80 16.31 -18.38 -5.97
C ARG A 80 17.13 -19.66 -5.85
N HIS A 81 16.80 -20.52 -4.90
CA HIS A 81 17.48 -21.79 -4.70
C HIS A 81 17.01 -22.85 -5.70
N SER A 82 15.71 -22.87 -5.98
CA SER A 82 15.04 -23.80 -6.88
C SER A 82 14.01 -23.05 -7.74
N PRO A 83 14.39 -22.59 -8.95
CA PRO A 83 13.49 -21.82 -9.82
C PRO A 83 12.37 -22.65 -10.47
N ASP A 84 12.43 -23.99 -10.36
CA ASP A 84 11.46 -24.92 -10.94
C ASP A 84 10.29 -25.27 -9.99
N VAL A 85 10.25 -24.65 -8.80
CA VAL A 85 9.18 -24.90 -7.81
C VAL A 85 7.86 -24.29 -8.29
N TYR A 86 6.79 -25.08 -8.24
CA TYR A 86 5.46 -24.66 -8.65
C TYR A 86 4.73 -23.83 -7.56
N LEU A 87 3.66 -23.12 -7.92
CA LEU A 87 2.95 -22.22 -7.01
C LEU A 87 2.22 -22.95 -5.87
N ASP A 88 1.75 -24.15 -6.14
CA ASP A 88 1.12 -25.09 -5.21
C ASP A 88 2.13 -25.64 -4.20
N GLU A 89 3.35 -25.99 -4.63
CA GLU A 89 4.44 -26.39 -3.73
C GLU A 89 4.88 -25.22 -2.83
N LEU A 90 4.97 -24.00 -3.40
CA LEU A 90 5.26 -22.80 -2.61
C LEU A 90 4.16 -22.49 -1.59
N ARG A 91 2.91 -22.81 -1.90
CA ARG A 91 1.79 -22.67 -0.97
C ARG A 91 1.91 -23.68 0.16
N GLU A 92 2.13 -24.95 -0.16
CA GLU A 92 2.24 -26.03 0.81
C GLU A 92 3.41 -25.81 1.78
N MET A 93 4.59 -25.44 1.27
CA MET A 93 5.74 -25.09 2.12
C MET A 93 5.48 -23.89 3.03
N LEU A 94 4.68 -22.92 2.57
CA LEU A 94 4.37 -21.71 3.34
C LEU A 94 3.31 -21.98 4.42
N GLU A 95 2.37 -22.89 4.13
CA GLU A 95 1.42 -23.43 5.10
C GLU A 95 2.13 -24.28 6.16
N GLU A 96 3.04 -25.17 5.75
CA GLU A 96 3.81 -26.03 6.67
C GLU A 96 4.77 -25.20 7.55
N THR A 97 5.47 -24.23 6.98
CA THR A 97 6.49 -23.46 7.72
C THR A 97 5.87 -22.35 8.59
N ARG A 98 4.76 -21.74 8.15
CA ARG A 98 4.22 -20.51 8.77
C ARG A 98 2.72 -20.54 9.09
N GLY A 99 2.01 -21.63 8.79
CA GLY A 99 0.56 -21.76 9.04
C GLY A 99 -0.29 -20.71 8.34
N SER A 100 0.23 -20.06 7.29
CA SER A 100 -0.44 -18.96 6.61
C SER A 100 -1.13 -19.49 5.36
N GLU A 101 -2.46 -19.55 5.39
CA GLU A 101 -3.26 -19.95 4.23
C GLU A 101 -3.32 -18.79 3.23
N VAL A 102 -2.51 -18.88 2.17
CA VAL A 102 -2.43 -17.83 1.14
C VAL A 102 -2.74 -18.43 -0.23
N SER A 103 -3.66 -17.80 -0.95
CA SER A 103 -3.99 -18.20 -2.34
C SER A 103 -2.76 -18.15 -3.25
N GLU A 104 -2.64 -19.05 -4.22
CA GLU A 104 -1.60 -19.03 -5.27
C GLU A 104 -1.52 -17.67 -5.98
N ALA A 105 -2.67 -17.03 -6.24
CA ALA A 105 -2.73 -15.70 -6.85
C ALA A 105 -2.02 -14.61 -6.02
N THR A 106 -1.98 -14.78 -4.70
CA THR A 106 -1.32 -13.85 -3.78
C THR A 106 0.19 -14.12 -3.73
N ILE A 107 0.61 -15.40 -3.73
CA ILE A 107 2.02 -15.80 -3.88
C ILE A 107 2.57 -15.25 -5.21
N TRP A 108 1.84 -15.46 -6.31
CA TRP A 108 2.22 -14.96 -7.62
C TRP A 108 2.33 -13.44 -7.68
N ARG A 109 1.33 -12.71 -7.14
CA ARG A 109 1.38 -11.24 -7.08
C ARG A 109 2.59 -10.73 -6.29
N SER A 110 2.98 -11.44 -5.21
CA SER A 110 4.17 -11.13 -4.42
C SER A 110 5.45 -11.38 -5.22
N LEU A 111 5.58 -12.54 -5.87
CA LEU A 111 6.75 -12.90 -6.69
C LEU A 111 6.92 -11.97 -7.90
N LYS A 112 5.84 -11.67 -8.62
CA LYS A 112 5.86 -10.72 -9.75
C LYS A 112 6.35 -9.33 -9.31
N ARG A 113 6.00 -8.90 -8.10
CA ARG A 113 6.48 -7.63 -7.53
C ARG A 113 7.96 -7.67 -7.17
N CYS A 114 8.49 -8.84 -6.85
CA CYS A 114 9.91 -9.08 -6.62
C CYS A 114 10.72 -9.25 -7.92
N GLY A 115 10.08 -9.18 -9.09
CA GLY A 115 10.74 -9.22 -10.40
C GLY A 115 10.83 -10.61 -11.03
N PHE A 116 10.15 -11.61 -10.48
CA PHE A 116 10.16 -12.97 -11.05
C PHE A 116 9.17 -13.11 -12.21
N THR A 117 9.58 -13.85 -13.24
CA THR A 117 8.76 -14.19 -14.42
C THR A 117 8.45 -15.68 -14.40
N MET A 118 7.18 -16.06 -14.60
CA MET A 118 6.79 -17.48 -14.62
C MET A 118 7.14 -18.14 -15.95
N LYS A 119 7.66 -19.36 -15.86
CA LYS A 119 7.67 -20.31 -16.97
C LYS A 119 6.38 -21.13 -16.88
N LYS A 120 5.43 -20.86 -17.77
CA LYS A 120 4.18 -21.62 -17.81
C LYS A 120 4.41 -22.89 -18.64
N VAL A 121 4.36 -24.05 -18.01
CA VAL A 121 4.37 -25.33 -18.73
C VAL A 121 2.99 -25.51 -19.36
N CYS A 122 2.87 -25.22 -20.65
CA CYS A 122 1.70 -25.60 -21.42
C CYS A 122 1.81 -27.10 -21.69
N LEU A 123 1.01 -27.93 -21.02
CA LEU A 123 0.83 -29.32 -21.42
C LEU A 123 0.23 -29.32 -22.84
N GLY A 124 1.09 -29.50 -23.83
CA GLY A 124 0.70 -29.57 -25.23
C GLY A 124 -0.06 -30.87 -25.49
N GLY A 125 -1.35 -30.72 -25.80
CA GLY A 125 -2.13 -31.57 -26.71
C GLY A 125 -2.11 -33.07 -26.46
N VAL A 126 -3.11 -33.58 -25.74
CA VAL A 126 -3.62 -34.93 -25.98
C VAL A 126 -4.24 -34.91 -27.38
N ILE A 127 -3.57 -35.52 -28.36
CA ILE A 127 -4.17 -35.86 -29.65
C ILE A 127 -4.91 -37.18 -29.41
N SER A 128 -6.24 -37.13 -29.39
CA SER A 128 -7.13 -38.29 -29.53
C SER A 128 -7.62 -38.38 -30.96
#